data_AF-A0A536SD80-F1
#
_entry.id   AF-A0A536SD80-F1
#
_cell.length_a   1.000
_cell.length_b   1.000
_cell.length_c   1.000
_cell.angle_alpha   90.00
_cell.angle_beta   90.00
_cell.angle_gamma   90.00
#
_symmetry.space_group_name_H-M   'P 1'
#
loop_
_entity.id
_entity.type
_entity.pdbx_description
1 polymer ?
#
loop_
_entity_poly.entity_id
_entity_poly.type
_entity_poly.pdbx_seq_one_letter_code
_entity_poly.pdbx_strand_id
1 'polypeptide(L)'
;ARDVAAAFRKIQEAQAPFVSRGDRSGTHFAELEIWKLAGIDIAREKGAWYRDTGQGMGPALNTAAAMNAYILSDRGTWLSFKNRGELAIAVQGDRRLFNQYGVMLVNPARHPHVKAAMGQAFIDWLVSPQGQQAIADYRINGEQLFFANAGS
;
A
#
# COMPACT_ATOMS: atom_id res chain seq x y z
N ALA A 1 0.21 -13.26 12.18
CA ALA A 1 -1.18 -13.58 11.77
C ALA A 1 -1.39 -13.04 10.35
N ARG A 2 -2.18 -13.71 9.49
CA ARG A 2 -2.44 -13.24 8.10
C ARG A 2 -3.67 -12.35 7.96
N ASP A 3 -4.50 -12.24 8.99
CA ASP A 3 -5.71 -11.42 8.97
C ASP A 3 -5.40 -9.98 9.41
N VAL A 4 -5.49 -9.04 8.47
CA VAL A 4 -5.20 -7.62 8.71
C VAL A 4 -6.24 -6.96 9.62
N ALA A 5 -7.51 -7.31 9.49
CA ALA A 5 -8.58 -6.74 10.33
C ALA A 5 -8.44 -7.20 11.78
N ALA A 6 -8.09 -8.47 11.99
CA ALA A 6 -7.79 -8.99 13.33
C ALA A 6 -6.57 -8.31 13.97
N ALA A 7 -5.55 -7.98 13.19
CA ALA A 7 -4.39 -7.25 13.69
C ALA A 7 -4.75 -5.82 14.10
N PHE A 8 -5.56 -5.12 13.31
CA PHE A 8 -6.03 -3.77 13.64
C PHE A 8 -6.90 -3.78 14.91
N ARG A 9 -7.79 -4.78 15.08
CA ARG A 9 -8.50 -4.98 16.36
C ARG A 9 -7.56 -5.11 17.55
N LYS A 10 -6.53 -5.96 17.45
CA LYS A 10 -5.56 -6.12 18.53
C LYS A 10 -4.79 -4.84 18.86
N ILE A 11 -4.46 -4.03 17.84
CA ILE A 11 -3.81 -2.73 18.04
C ILE A 11 -4.72 -1.80 18.83
N GLN A 12 -6.01 -1.72 18.45
CA GLN A 12 -6.99 -0.86 19.13
C GLN A 12 -7.28 -1.36 20.56
N GLU A 13 -7.49 -2.66 20.76
CA GLU A 13 -7.76 -3.28 22.07
C GLU A 13 -6.62 -3.04 23.06
N ALA A 14 -5.38 -3.13 22.58
CA ALA A 14 -4.19 -2.86 23.38
C ALA A 14 -3.85 -1.37 23.50
N GLN A 15 -4.54 -0.50 22.75
CA GLN A 15 -4.16 0.90 22.53
C GLN A 15 -2.67 1.04 22.19
N ALA A 16 -2.16 0.12 21.36
CA ALA A 16 -0.76 0.14 20.97
C ALA A 16 -0.49 1.33 20.03
N PRO A 17 0.68 2.01 20.15
CA PRO A 17 0.99 3.13 19.29
C PRO A 17 0.84 2.78 17.81
N PHE A 18 0.08 3.59 17.08
CA PHE A 18 -0.18 3.47 15.65
C PHE A 18 0.07 4.82 14.98
N VAL A 19 0.86 4.82 13.93
CA VAL A 19 1.13 6.01 13.11
C VAL A 19 0.33 5.91 11.82
N SER A 20 -0.52 6.90 11.61
CA SER A 20 -1.21 7.14 10.35
C SER A 20 -0.45 8.17 9.54
N ARG A 21 -0.44 7.98 8.22
CA ARG A 21 0.04 9.01 7.30
C ARG A 21 -0.82 10.27 7.34
N GLY A 22 -2.15 10.10 7.44
CA GLY A 22 -3.14 11.19 7.46
C GLY A 22 -3.06 12.21 6.32
N ASP A 23 -2.37 11.87 5.24
CA ASP A 23 -2.04 12.79 4.16
C ASP A 23 -3.01 12.69 2.96
N ARG A 24 -4.14 11.99 3.14
CA ARG A 24 -5.13 11.71 2.08
C ARG A 24 -4.55 10.98 0.86
N SER A 25 -3.44 10.26 1.04
CA SER A 25 -2.91 9.35 0.02
C SER A 25 -3.72 8.05 -0.09
N GLY A 26 -3.46 7.27 -1.14
CA GLY A 26 -4.05 5.94 -1.30
C GLY A 26 -3.77 5.01 -0.10
N THR A 27 -2.57 5.07 0.50
CA THR A 27 -2.27 4.26 1.70
C THR A 27 -3.07 4.71 2.91
N HIS A 28 -3.27 6.02 3.09
CA HIS A 28 -4.13 6.52 4.16
C HIS A 28 -5.58 6.06 3.96
N PHE A 29 -6.12 6.10 2.75
CA PHE A 29 -7.46 5.56 2.49
C PHE A 29 -7.53 4.04 2.74
N ALA A 30 -6.54 3.26 2.31
CA ALA A 30 -6.49 1.83 2.57
C ALA A 30 -6.46 1.52 4.07
N GLU A 31 -5.70 2.28 4.86
CA GLU A 31 -5.68 2.19 6.32
C GLU A 31 -7.07 2.44 6.93
N LEU A 32 -7.74 3.52 6.55
CA LEU A 32 -9.08 3.85 7.03
C LEU A 32 -10.11 2.77 6.68
N GLU A 33 -10.02 2.17 5.48
CA GLU A 33 -10.87 1.04 5.11
C GLU A 33 -10.60 -0.20 5.96
N ILE A 34 -9.34 -0.48 6.31
CA ILE A 34 -9.02 -1.60 7.21
C ILE A 34 -9.58 -1.37 8.62
N TRP A 35 -9.52 -0.14 9.16
CA TRP A 35 -10.17 0.18 10.44
C TRP A 35 -11.68 -0.12 10.38
N LYS A 36 -12.37 0.30 9.32
CA LYS A 36 -13.80 -0.02 9.12
C LYS A 36 -14.05 -1.52 9.01
N LEU A 37 -13.23 -2.24 8.26
CA LEU A 37 -13.31 -3.71 8.13
C LEU A 37 -13.04 -4.42 9.47
N ALA A 38 -12.27 -3.80 10.35
CA ALA A 38 -12.04 -4.27 11.71
C ALA A 38 -13.23 -3.99 12.65
N GLY A 39 -14.24 -3.22 12.21
CA GLY A 39 -15.40 -2.80 13.00
C GLY A 39 -15.14 -1.56 13.85
N ILE A 40 -14.10 -0.78 13.54
CA ILE A 40 -13.62 0.34 14.33
C ILE A 40 -13.89 1.64 13.58
N ASP A 41 -14.64 2.56 14.20
CA ASP A 41 -14.77 3.94 13.69
C ASP A 41 -13.60 4.77 14.23
N ILE A 42 -12.46 4.70 13.52
CA ILE A 42 -11.23 5.34 13.98
C ILE A 42 -11.37 6.86 14.12
N ALA A 43 -12.35 7.51 13.45
CA ALA A 43 -12.59 8.93 13.63
C ALA A 43 -13.12 9.26 15.03
N ARG A 44 -13.86 8.33 15.65
CA ARG A 44 -14.44 8.45 17.00
C ARG A 44 -13.60 7.77 18.07
N GLU A 45 -12.91 6.69 17.71
CA GLU A 45 -12.19 5.83 18.63
C GLU A 45 -10.69 6.12 18.74
N LYS A 46 -10.14 6.98 17.87
CA LYS A 46 -8.75 7.43 17.99
C LYS A 46 -8.51 8.12 19.34
N GLY A 47 -7.34 7.89 19.91
CA GLY A 47 -6.87 8.52 21.14
C GLY A 47 -5.37 8.80 21.08
N ALA A 48 -4.73 8.91 22.24
CA ALA A 48 -3.28 9.17 22.32
C ALA A 48 -2.41 8.10 21.62
N TRP A 49 -2.94 6.88 21.47
CA TRP A 49 -2.28 5.78 20.77
C TRP A 49 -2.27 5.95 19.24
N TYR A 50 -3.12 6.79 18.67
CA TYR A 50 -3.22 7.00 17.23
C TYR A 50 -2.64 8.36 16.85
N ARG A 51 -1.53 8.36 16.10
CA ARG A 51 -0.83 9.57 15.68
C ARG A 51 -0.98 9.80 14.18
N ASP A 52 -1.67 10.87 13.84
CA ASP A 52 -1.70 11.40 12.47
C ASP A 52 -0.46 12.28 12.23
N THR A 53 0.29 11.99 11.16
CA THR A 53 1.50 12.74 10.81
C THR A 53 1.26 13.79 9.71
N GLY A 54 0.20 13.70 8.94
CA GLY A 54 -0.02 14.50 7.73
C GLY A 54 1.12 14.40 6.70
N GLN A 55 1.90 13.32 6.72
CA GLN A 55 3.16 13.19 5.99
C GLN A 55 3.19 12.00 5.03
N GLY A 56 4.07 12.11 4.04
CA GLY A 56 4.42 11.01 3.15
C GLY A 56 5.00 9.80 3.90
N MET A 57 5.07 8.67 3.20
CA MET A 57 5.43 7.37 3.81
C MET A 57 6.80 7.36 4.51
N GLY A 58 7.83 7.98 3.95
CA GLY A 58 9.19 7.97 4.54
C GLY A 58 9.23 8.64 5.93
N PRO A 59 8.81 9.91 6.07
CA PRO A 59 8.71 10.56 7.37
C PRO A 59 7.75 9.86 8.36
N ALA A 60 6.64 9.31 7.88
CA ALA A 60 5.72 8.54 8.71
C ALA A 60 6.37 7.26 9.27
N LEU A 61 7.14 6.53 8.45
CA LEU A 61 7.93 5.38 8.89
C LEU A 61 9.01 5.75 9.90
N ASN A 62 9.70 6.88 9.73
CA ASN A 62 10.65 7.37 10.74
C ASN A 62 9.97 7.68 12.08
N THR A 63 8.75 8.25 12.03
CA THR A 63 7.95 8.50 13.23
C THR A 63 7.56 7.19 13.90
N ALA A 64 7.11 6.21 13.12
CA ALA A 64 6.76 4.89 13.63
C ALA A 64 7.96 4.18 14.27
N ALA A 65 9.14 4.23 13.64
CA ALA A 65 10.36 3.65 14.17
C ALA A 65 10.79 4.33 15.48
N ALA A 66 10.71 5.66 15.58
CA ALA A 66 11.06 6.39 16.79
C ALA A 66 10.10 6.12 17.97
N MET A 67 8.84 5.78 17.67
CA MET A 67 7.80 5.51 18.67
C MET A 67 7.62 4.01 18.98
N ASN A 68 8.34 3.13 18.28
CA ASN A 68 8.06 1.69 18.26
C ASN A 68 6.56 1.40 18.00
N ALA A 69 6.01 2.06 16.98
CA ALA A 69 4.60 2.04 16.63
C ALA A 69 4.31 1.15 15.42
N TYR A 70 3.06 0.72 15.31
CA TYR A 70 2.52 0.09 14.10
C TYR A 70 2.22 1.14 13.03
N ILE A 71 2.33 0.76 11.76
CA ILE A 71 2.00 1.61 10.61
C ILE A 71 1.66 0.72 9.41
N LEU A 72 0.69 1.13 8.60
CA LEU A 72 0.44 0.51 7.31
C LEU A 72 1.39 1.08 6.26
N SER A 73 2.16 0.22 5.59
CA SER A 73 3.11 0.62 4.55
C SER A 73 2.99 -0.25 3.31
N ASP A 74 3.29 0.33 2.14
CA ASP A 74 3.44 -0.43 0.91
C ASP A 74 4.79 -1.15 0.87
N ARG A 75 4.85 -2.26 0.14
CA ARG A 75 6.04 -3.11 0.08
C ARG A 75 7.25 -2.37 -0.51
N GLY A 76 7.06 -1.55 -1.53
CA GLY A 76 8.16 -0.90 -2.24
C GLY A 76 8.89 0.09 -1.34
N THR A 77 8.13 0.89 -0.60
CA THR A 77 8.69 1.81 0.39
C THR A 77 9.36 1.03 1.52
N TRP A 78 8.74 -0.01 2.06
CA TRP A 78 9.35 -0.85 3.10
C TRP A 78 10.71 -1.45 2.68
N LEU A 79 10.79 -2.03 1.48
CA LEU A 79 12.02 -2.64 0.97
C LEU A 79 13.14 -1.62 0.77
N SER A 80 12.79 -0.39 0.40
CA SER A 80 13.75 0.71 0.19
C SER A 80 14.11 1.46 1.47
N PHE A 81 13.29 1.34 2.52
CA PHE A 81 13.44 2.05 3.79
C PHE A 81 14.56 1.42 4.64
N LYS A 82 15.60 2.20 4.89
CA LYS A 82 16.80 1.76 5.61
C LYS A 82 16.71 1.98 7.12
N ASN A 83 16.02 3.03 7.57
CA ASN A 83 15.98 3.43 8.98
C ASN A 83 14.88 2.68 9.76
N ARG A 84 14.94 1.35 9.77
CA ARG A 84 13.84 0.53 10.30
C ARG A 84 13.70 0.57 11.82
N GLY A 85 14.77 0.85 12.56
CA GLY A 85 14.77 0.66 14.02
C GLY A 85 14.32 -0.78 14.35
N GLU A 86 13.38 -0.90 15.27
CA GLU A 86 12.75 -2.18 15.65
C GLU A 86 11.54 -2.56 14.79
N LEU A 87 11.22 -1.78 13.74
CA LEU A 87 10.10 -2.12 12.86
C LEU A 87 10.38 -3.45 12.15
N ALA A 88 9.37 -4.28 12.11
CA ALA A 88 9.35 -5.53 11.37
C ALA A 88 7.98 -5.73 10.73
N ILE A 89 7.90 -6.60 9.72
CA ILE A 89 6.62 -6.96 9.11
C ILE A 89 5.82 -7.81 10.10
N ALA A 90 4.80 -7.22 10.72
CA ALA A 90 3.90 -7.94 11.63
C ALA A 90 2.82 -8.76 10.88
N VAL A 91 2.30 -8.22 9.77
CA VAL A 91 1.24 -8.82 8.95
C VAL A 91 1.52 -8.59 7.47
N GLN A 92 1.34 -9.64 6.67
CA GLN A 92 1.41 -9.60 5.21
C GLN A 92 0.66 -10.76 4.59
N GLY A 93 0.32 -10.65 3.30
CA GLY A 93 -0.29 -11.72 2.52
C GLY A 93 -1.81 -11.84 2.63
N ASP A 94 -2.47 -10.94 3.37
CA ASP A 94 -3.92 -10.80 3.32
C ASP A 94 -4.34 -10.29 1.93
N ARG A 95 -5.35 -10.91 1.31
CA ARG A 95 -5.88 -10.45 0.02
C ARG A 95 -6.43 -9.02 0.09
N ARG A 96 -6.90 -8.59 1.26
CA ARG A 96 -7.37 -7.21 1.49
C ARG A 96 -6.24 -6.17 1.48
N LEU A 97 -4.98 -6.61 1.57
CA LEU A 97 -3.80 -5.76 1.41
C LEU A 97 -3.31 -5.67 -0.04
N PHE A 98 -3.98 -6.36 -0.98
CA PHE A 98 -3.56 -6.33 -2.38
C PHE A 98 -3.90 -4.97 -2.98
N ASN A 99 -2.87 -4.27 -3.45
CA ASN A 99 -3.00 -3.01 -4.15
C ASN A 99 -3.00 -3.26 -5.66
N GLN A 100 -4.18 -3.43 -6.25
CA GLN A 100 -4.32 -3.73 -7.68
C GLN A 100 -4.00 -2.49 -8.52
N TYR A 101 -3.14 -2.67 -9.53
CA TYR A 101 -2.88 -1.66 -10.54
C TYR A 101 -3.69 -1.95 -11.80
N GLY A 102 -4.19 -0.88 -12.43
CA GLY A 102 -4.87 -0.92 -13.72
C GLY A 102 -4.26 0.08 -14.69
N VAL A 103 -4.26 -0.26 -15.97
CA VAL A 103 -3.87 0.63 -17.06
C VAL A 103 -5.10 0.91 -17.91
N MET A 104 -5.30 2.17 -18.30
CA MET A 104 -6.45 2.58 -19.12
C MET A 104 -5.98 3.52 -20.22
N LEU A 105 -6.43 3.25 -21.45
CA LEU A 105 -6.18 4.15 -22.57
C LEU A 105 -7.09 5.38 -22.45
N VAL A 106 -6.50 6.56 -22.55
CA VAL A 106 -7.28 7.82 -22.60
C VAL A 106 -8.11 7.83 -23.88
N ASN A 107 -9.40 8.14 -23.75
CA ASN A 107 -10.37 8.06 -24.85
C ASN A 107 -10.00 9.03 -26.01
N PRO A 108 -9.63 8.53 -27.20
CA PRO A 108 -9.22 9.37 -28.33
C PRO A 108 -10.38 10.18 -28.94
N ALA A 109 -11.62 9.72 -28.81
CA ALA A 109 -12.79 10.49 -29.29
C ALA A 109 -12.98 11.78 -28.47
N ARG A 110 -12.60 11.76 -27.19
CA ARG A 110 -12.63 12.94 -26.30
C ARG A 110 -11.34 13.74 -26.33
N HIS A 111 -10.20 13.07 -26.58
CA HIS A 111 -8.88 13.68 -26.60
C HIS A 111 -8.14 13.32 -27.90
N PRO A 112 -8.43 14.02 -29.04
CA PRO A 112 -7.92 13.62 -30.36
C PRO A 112 -6.39 13.68 -30.50
N HIS A 113 -5.70 14.41 -29.62
CA HIS A 113 -4.24 14.52 -29.59
C HIS A 113 -3.56 13.36 -28.86
N VAL A 114 -4.32 12.44 -28.26
CA VAL A 114 -3.74 11.29 -27.58
C VAL A 114 -3.04 10.38 -28.60
N LYS A 115 -1.86 9.89 -28.23
CA LYS A 115 -1.12 8.90 -29.03
C LYS A 115 -1.72 7.50 -28.85
N ALA A 116 -2.97 7.33 -29.28
CA ALA A 116 -3.77 6.12 -29.02
C ALA A 116 -3.05 4.82 -29.40
N ALA A 117 -2.45 4.79 -30.60
CA ALA A 117 -1.71 3.62 -31.08
C ALA A 117 -0.51 3.27 -30.18
N MET A 118 0.25 4.27 -29.71
CA MET A 118 1.38 4.04 -28.80
C MET A 118 0.91 3.62 -27.40
N GLY A 119 -0.19 4.20 -26.91
CA GLY A 119 -0.79 3.82 -25.63
C GLY A 119 -1.30 2.38 -25.66
N GLN A 120 -1.96 1.97 -26.75
CA GLN A 120 -2.43 0.59 -26.93
C GLN A 120 -1.25 -0.37 -27.02
N ALA A 121 -0.20 -0.06 -27.78
CA ALA A 121 1.00 -0.89 -27.86
C ALA A 121 1.65 -1.11 -26.48
N PHE A 122 1.66 -0.09 -25.62
CA PHE A 122 2.12 -0.23 -24.24
C PHE A 122 1.22 -1.15 -23.41
N ILE A 123 -0.10 -1.01 -23.52
CA ILE A 123 -1.07 -1.87 -22.82
C ILE A 123 -0.91 -3.33 -23.27
N ASP A 124 -0.83 -3.57 -24.59
CA ASP A 124 -0.67 -4.90 -25.18
C ASP A 124 0.62 -5.56 -24.69
N TRP A 125 1.73 -4.80 -24.66
CA TRP A 125 2.98 -5.29 -24.08
C TRP A 125 2.82 -5.60 -22.58
N LEU A 126 2.20 -4.70 -21.81
CA LEU A 126 2.05 -4.84 -20.37
C LEU A 126 1.30 -6.12 -19.99
N VAL A 127 0.26 -6.49 -20.75
CA VAL A 127 -0.54 -7.70 -20.51
C VAL A 127 -0.02 -8.95 -21.23
N SER A 128 1.00 -8.80 -22.08
CA SER A 128 1.65 -9.95 -22.76
C SER A 128 2.44 -10.83 -21.78
N PRO A 129 2.76 -12.09 -22.15
CA PRO A 129 3.64 -12.94 -21.35
C PRO A 129 4.99 -12.26 -21.01
N GLN A 130 5.56 -11.50 -21.94
CA GLN A 130 6.82 -10.79 -21.71
C GLN A 130 6.67 -9.66 -20.68
N GLY A 131 5.62 -8.85 -20.79
CA GLY A 131 5.35 -7.77 -19.84
C GLY A 131 5.05 -8.31 -18.44
N GLN A 132 4.22 -9.35 -18.35
CA GLN A 132 3.91 -10.00 -17.07
C GLN A 132 5.15 -10.64 -16.43
N GLN A 133 6.03 -11.27 -17.22
CA GLN A 133 7.32 -11.78 -16.73
C GLN A 133 8.22 -10.65 -16.23
N ALA A 134 8.34 -9.55 -16.98
CA ALA A 134 9.13 -8.39 -16.56
C ALA A 134 8.63 -7.78 -15.23
N ILE A 135 7.32 -7.74 -15.01
CA ILE A 135 6.71 -7.32 -13.74
C ILE A 135 7.06 -8.30 -12.62
N ALA A 136 6.91 -9.61 -12.85
CA ALA A 136 7.17 -10.65 -11.85
C ALA A 136 8.66 -10.75 -11.46
N ASP A 137 9.56 -10.45 -12.40
CA ASP A 137 11.02 -10.47 -12.17
C ASP A 137 11.56 -9.21 -11.50
N TYR A 138 10.74 -8.16 -11.37
CA TYR A 138 11.18 -6.92 -10.75
C TYR A 138 11.44 -7.10 -9.25
N ARG A 139 12.66 -6.75 -8.82
CA ARG A 139 13.15 -6.95 -7.45
C ARG A 139 13.76 -5.69 -6.86
N ILE A 140 13.59 -5.54 -5.55
CA ILE A 140 14.32 -4.58 -4.72
C ILE A 140 15.04 -5.37 -3.63
N ASN A 141 16.37 -5.23 -3.54
CA ASN A 141 17.19 -5.96 -2.57
C ASN A 141 16.99 -7.49 -2.61
N GLY A 142 16.75 -8.04 -3.81
CA GLY A 142 16.50 -9.48 -4.02
C GLY A 142 15.04 -9.92 -3.79
N GLU A 143 14.21 -9.10 -3.17
CA GLU A 143 12.81 -9.41 -2.91
C GLU A 143 11.91 -9.04 -4.11
N GLN A 144 11.02 -9.95 -4.50
CA GLN A 144 10.01 -9.69 -5.52
C GLN A 144 9.02 -8.64 -5.01
N LEU A 145 8.82 -7.58 -5.78
CA LEU A 145 7.92 -6.50 -5.38
C LEU A 145 6.49 -6.68 -5.93
N PHE A 146 6.38 -7.05 -7.20
CA PHE A 146 5.09 -7.12 -7.89
C PHE A 146 4.72 -8.55 -8.28
N PHE A 147 3.41 -8.82 -8.29
CA PHE A 147 2.83 -10.09 -8.69
C PHE A 147 1.92 -9.83 -9.88
N ALA A 148 2.31 -10.34 -11.04
CA ALA A 148 1.60 -10.11 -12.30
C ALA A 148 0.31 -10.95 -12.33
N ASN A 149 -0.80 -10.36 -12.77
CA ASN A 149 -2.13 -11.00 -12.77
C ASN A 149 -3.02 -10.62 -13.95
N ALA A 150 -2.44 -10.20 -15.08
CA ALA A 150 -3.23 -10.01 -16.29
C ALA A 150 -3.75 -11.36 -16.78
N GLY A 151 -5.07 -11.46 -16.99
CA GLY A 151 -5.71 -12.68 -17.51
C GLY A 151 -6.00 -13.77 -16.48
N SER A 152 -5.82 -13.51 -15.18
CA SER A 152 -6.17 -14.41 -14.07
C SER A 152 -7.51 -14.10 -13.42
#